data_AF-A0A3T0JTH6-F1
#
_entry.id   AF-A0A3T0JTH6-F1
#
_cell.length_a   1.000
_cell.length_b   1.000
_cell.length_c   1.000
_cell.angle_alpha   90.00
_cell.angle_beta   90.00
_cell.angle_gamma   90.00
#
_symmetry.space_group_name_H-M   'P 1'
#
loop_
_entity.id
_entity.type
_entity.pdbx_description
1 polymer ?
#
loop_
_entity_poly.entity_id
_entity_poly.type
_entity_poly.pdbx_seq_one_letter_code
_entity_poly.pdbx_strand_id
1 'polypeptide(L)'
;MYDFFEDSHRVLKLSHILLIGGLGMLMAGIFLAYVFDAHLTLPTLVGAHGMTILGPTAIKLGYVMRLIAHNRIRLAAQEHGISH
;
A
#
# COMPACT_ATOMS: atom_id res chain seq x y z
N MET A 1 18.15 5.55 7.68
CA MET A 1 17.04 4.98 6.87
C MET A 1 16.21 3.96 7.65
N TYR A 2 16.79 3.18 8.57
CA TYR A 2 16.05 2.21 9.39
C TYR A 2 15.18 2.85 10.50
N ASP A 3 15.58 4.00 11.07
CA ASP A 3 14.78 4.73 12.08
C ASP A 3 13.37 5.10 11.62
N PHE A 4 13.17 5.35 10.31
CA PHE A 4 11.85 5.64 9.77
C PHE A 4 10.88 4.46 9.98
N PHE A 5 11.41 3.25 9.90
CA PHE A 5 10.65 2.02 10.08
C PHE A 5 10.56 1.58 11.55
N GLU A 6 11.31 2.17 12.48
CA GLU A 6 11.18 1.86 13.91
C GLU A 6 9.92 2.49 14.52
N ASP A 7 9.57 3.69 14.07
CA ASP A 7 8.37 4.39 14.52
C ASP A 7 7.10 3.77 13.91
N SER A 8 6.36 3.04 14.74
CA SER A 8 5.12 2.36 14.35
C SER A 8 4.05 3.32 13.79
N HIS A 9 4.03 4.58 14.23
CA HIS A 9 3.08 5.58 13.69
C HIS A 9 3.48 6.07 12.30
N ARG A 10 4.77 6.20 12.01
CA ARG A 10 5.24 6.54 10.65
C ARG A 10 4.99 5.42 9.67
N VAL A 11 5.23 4.18 10.07
CA VAL A 11 4.90 2.99 9.28
C VAL A 11 3.40 2.92 8.99
N LEU A 12 2.55 3.26 9.96
CA LEU A 12 1.11 3.30 9.76
C LEU A 12 0.67 4.40 8.78
N LYS A 13 1.29 5.59 8.82
CA LYS A 13 1.03 6.66 7.84
C LYS A 13 1.45 6.24 6.43
N LEU A 14 2.65 5.66 6.28
CA LEU A 14 3.13 5.17 4.99
C LEU A 14 2.23 4.06 4.43
N SER A 15 1.83 3.13 5.29
CA SER A 15 0.84 2.10 4.97
C SER A 15 -0.45 2.70 4.42
N HIS A 16 -1.01 3.71 5.07
CA HIS A 16 -2.24 4.35 4.65
C HIS A 16 -2.11 5.00 3.26
N ILE A 17 -0.99 5.68 3.01
CA ILE A 17 -0.66 6.25 1.69
C ILE A 17 -0.57 5.15 0.63
N LEU A 18 0.11 4.04 0.92
CA LEU A 18 0.24 2.90 0.00
C LEU A 18 -1.12 2.24 -0.28
N LEU A 19 -1.99 2.13 0.72
CA LEU A 19 -3.32 1.55 0.57
C LEU A 19 -4.22 2.42 -0.32
N ILE A 20 -4.33 3.73 -0.02
CA ILE A 20 -5.18 4.65 -0.79
C ILE A 20 -4.58 4.90 -2.17
N GLY A 21 -3.28 5.17 -2.25
CA GLY A 21 -2.58 5.40 -3.52
C GLY A 21 -2.61 4.17 -4.41
N GLY A 22 -2.38 2.97 -3.84
CA GLY A 22 -2.47 1.71 -4.55
C GLY A 22 -3.88 1.41 -5.05
N LEU A 23 -4.91 1.71 -4.25
CA LEU A 23 -6.31 1.59 -4.67
C LEU A 23 -6.65 2.54 -5.81
N GLY A 24 -6.28 3.82 -5.69
CA GLY A 24 -6.50 4.82 -6.74
C GLY A 24 -5.79 4.44 -8.05
N MET A 25 -4.53 4.01 -7.96
CA MET A 25 -3.73 3.55 -9.10
C MET A 25 -4.34 2.30 -9.74
N LEU A 26 -4.79 1.33 -8.94
CA LEU A 26 -5.46 0.12 -9.45
C LEU A 26 -6.74 0.47 -10.18
N MET A 27 -7.60 1.32 -9.60
CA MET A 27 -8.84 1.74 -10.24
C MET A 27 -8.55 2.44 -11.56
N ALA A 28 -7.63 3.41 -11.58
CA ALA A 28 -7.21 4.10 -12.80
C ALA A 28 -6.68 3.10 -13.86
N GLY A 29 -5.81 2.17 -13.45
CA GLY A 29 -5.29 1.12 -14.32
C GLY A 29 -6.38 0.23 -14.93
N ILE A 30 -7.37 -0.19 -14.13
CA ILE A 30 -8.49 -1.00 -14.62
C ILE A 30 -9.32 -0.22 -15.64
N PHE A 31 -9.68 1.04 -15.32
CA PHE A 31 -10.45 1.87 -16.24
C PHE A 31 -9.70 2.09 -17.56
N LEU A 32 -8.42 2.45 -17.50
CA LEU A 32 -7.62 2.68 -18.70
C LEU A 32 -7.40 1.40 -19.51
N ALA A 33 -7.05 0.29 -18.86
CA ALA A 33 -6.64 -0.94 -19.54
C ALA A 33 -7.80 -1.78 -20.09
N TYR A 34 -9.01 -1.64 -19.56
CA TYR A 34 -10.15 -2.50 -19.94
C TYR A 34 -11.39 -1.73 -20.41
N VAL A 35 -11.54 -0.44 -20.09
CA VAL A 35 -12.71 0.35 -20.51
C VAL A 35 -12.36 1.30 -21.66
N PHE A 36 -11.16 1.89 -21.63
CA PHE A 36 -10.69 2.84 -22.64
C PHE A 36 -9.62 2.27 -23.57
N ASP A 37 -9.41 0.96 -23.56
CA ASP A 37 -8.35 0.27 -24.32
C ASP A 37 -8.36 0.61 -25.82
N ALA A 38 -9.55 0.67 -26.42
CA ALA A 38 -9.74 1.01 -27.84
C ALA A 38 -9.29 2.44 -28.22
N HIS A 39 -9.12 3.34 -27.25
CA HIS A 39 -8.73 4.73 -27.47
C HIS A 39 -7.27 5.02 -27.11
N LEU A 40 -6.53 4.01 -26.61
CA LEU A 40 -5.17 4.17 -26.14
C LEU A 40 -4.15 3.66 -27.16
N THR A 41 -3.01 4.35 -27.22
CA THR A 41 -1.84 3.86 -27.97
C THR A 41 -1.18 2.70 -27.23
N LEU A 42 -0.42 1.86 -27.94
CA LEU A 42 0.27 0.72 -27.33
C LEU A 42 1.11 1.08 -26.08
N PRO A 43 1.97 2.13 -26.08
CA PRO A 43 2.73 2.48 -24.88
C PRO A 43 1.84 2.86 -23.69
N THR A 44 0.76 3.59 -23.95
CA THR A 44 -0.19 4.00 -22.90
C THR A 44 -0.98 2.82 -22.35
N LEU A 45 -1.34 1.86 -23.20
CA LEU A 45 -2.03 0.63 -22.79
C LEU A 45 -1.12 -0.26 -21.93
N VAL A 46 0.16 -0.41 -22.31
CA VAL A 46 1.17 -1.09 -21.49
C VAL A 46 1.33 -0.40 -20.14
N GLY A 47 1.39 0.93 -20.10
CA GLY A 47 1.40 1.70 -18.86
C GLY A 47 0.16 1.46 -17.99
N ALA A 48 -1.03 1.39 -18.60
CA ALA A 48 -2.29 1.10 -17.91
C ALA A 48 -2.29 -0.29 -17.27
N HIS A 49 -1.85 -1.32 -17.99
CA HIS A 49 -1.63 -2.64 -17.41
C HIS A 49 -0.56 -2.62 -16.30
N GLY A 50 0.52 -1.84 -16.47
CA GLY A 50 1.51 -1.62 -15.43
C GLY A 50 0.90 -1.11 -14.12
N MET A 51 -0.04 -0.18 -14.19
CA MET A 51 -0.80 0.30 -13.02
C MET A 51 -1.64 -0.81 -12.37
N THR A 52 -2.20 -1.75 -13.15
CA THR A 52 -2.93 -2.91 -12.61
C THR A 52 -2.03 -3.93 -11.91
N ILE A 53 -0.72 -3.88 -12.13
CA ILE A 53 0.28 -4.71 -11.42
C ILE A 53 0.82 -3.96 -10.19
N LEU A 54 1.16 -2.69 -10.36
CA LEU A 54 1.73 -1.86 -9.29
C LEU A 54 0.70 -1.53 -8.22
N GLY A 55 -0.57 -1.29 -8.58
CA GLY A 55 -1.65 -0.98 -7.64
C GLY A 55 -1.87 -2.06 -6.58
N PRO A 56 -2.16 -3.32 -6.94
CA PRO A 56 -2.33 -4.42 -5.98
C PRO A 56 -1.05 -4.71 -5.20
N THR A 57 0.12 -4.52 -5.81
CA THR A 57 1.41 -4.66 -5.14
C THR A 57 1.57 -3.61 -4.03
N ALA A 58 1.25 -2.35 -4.32
CA ALA A 58 1.26 -1.27 -3.34
C ALA A 58 0.26 -1.52 -2.20
N ILE A 59 -0.96 -1.98 -2.51
CA ILE A 59 -1.97 -2.35 -1.51
C ILE A 59 -1.44 -3.47 -0.60
N LYS A 60 -0.86 -4.54 -1.18
CA LYS A 60 -0.32 -5.67 -0.42
C LYS A 60 0.80 -5.23 0.52
N LEU A 61 1.74 -4.42 0.03
CA LEU A 61 2.82 -3.85 0.86
C LEU A 61 2.26 -2.95 1.97
N GLY A 62 1.33 -2.06 1.63
CA GLY A 62 0.65 -1.21 2.60
C GLY A 62 -0.04 -2.01 3.70
N TYR A 63 -0.73 -3.10 3.35
CA TYR A 63 -1.38 -3.99 4.31
C TYR A 63 -0.38 -4.67 5.24
N VAL A 64 0.71 -5.22 4.71
CA VAL A 64 1.77 -5.84 5.52
C VAL A 64 2.39 -4.83 6.48
N MET A 65 2.66 -3.59 6.03
CA MET A 65 3.15 -2.51 6.90
C MET A 65 2.14 -2.16 8.01
N ARG A 66 0.85 -2.10 7.70
CA ARG A 66 -0.22 -1.89 8.69
C ARG A 66 -0.20 -2.97 9.76
N LEU A 67 -0.09 -4.23 9.33
CA LEU A 67 -0.08 -5.39 10.21
C LEU A 67 1.14 -5.36 11.14
N ILE A 68 2.32 -5.05 10.60
CA ILE A 68 3.55 -4.92 11.40
C ILE A 68 3.43 -3.80 12.43
N ALA A 69 2.93 -2.62 12.03
CA ALA A 69 2.75 -1.48 12.95
C ALA A 69 1.79 -1.83 14.10
N HIS A 70 0.64 -2.43 13.79
CA HIS A 70 -0.29 -2.88 14.83
C HIS A 70 0.29 -3.97 15.73
N ASN A 71 1.06 -4.92 15.16
CA ASN A 71 1.70 -5.97 15.96
C ASN A 71 2.69 -5.36 16.97
N ARG A 72 3.50 -4.39 16.56
CA ARG A 72 4.46 -3.70 17.44
C ARG A 72 3.76 -2.90 18.55
N ILE A 73 2.70 -2.16 18.22
CA ILE A 73 1.90 -1.42 19.20
C ILE A 73 1.28 -2.39 20.22
N ARG A 74 0.75 -3.53 19.76
CA ARG A 74 0.20 -4.57 20.64
C ARG A 74 1.27 -5.13 21.58
N LEU A 75 2.44 -5.48 21.06
CA LEU A 75 3.54 -6.02 21.87
C LEU A 75 4.03 -5.00 22.91
N ALA A 76 4.22 -3.74 22.52
CA ALA A 76 4.60 -2.68 23.45
C ALA A 76 3.55 -2.47 24.56
N ALA A 77 2.25 -2.55 24.22
CA ALA A 77 1.18 -2.48 25.21
C ALA A 77 1.17 -3.70 26.15
N GLN A 78 1.51 -4.90 25.66
CA GLN A 78 1.65 -6.09 26.49
C GLN A 78 2.85 -5.97 27.45
N GLU A 79 4.01 -5.50 26.99
CA GLU A 79 5.18 -5.28 27.88
C GLU A 79 4.89 -4.26 29.00
N HIS A 80 4.16 -3.18 28.69
CA HIS A 80 3.76 -2.19 29.70
C HIS A 80 2.59 -2.65 30.58
N GLY A 81 1.83 -3.66 30.13
CA GLY A 81 0.71 -4.26 30.87
C GLY A 81 1.09 -5.51 31.68
N ILE A 82 2.31 -6.04 31.52
CA ILE A 82 2.87 -7.16 32.29
C ILE A 82 3.84 -6.60 33.34
N SER A 83 3.32 -5.73 34.21
CA SER A 83 3.98 -5.29 35.44
C SER A 83 3.27 -5.78 36.71
N HIS A 84 2.34 -6.73 36.58
CA HIS A 84 1.67 -7.38 37.71
C HIS A 84 1.49 -8.87 37.48
#